data_AF-A0A6L6R2V7-F1
#
_entry.id   AF-A0A6L6R2V7-F1
#
_cell.length_a   1.000
_cell.length_b   1.000
_cell.length_c   1.000
_cell.angle_alpha   90.00
_cell.angle_beta   90.00
_cell.angle_gamma   90.00
#
_symmetry.space_group_name_H-M   'P 1'
#
loop_
_entity.id
_entity.type
_entity.pdbx_description
1 polymer ?
#
loop_
_entity_poly.entity_id
_entity_poly.type
_entity_poly.pdbx_seq_one_letter_code
_entity_poly.pdbx_strand_id
1 'polypeptide(L)'
;MRTRTPLIIGLASIAVCATALPAAAESGFSYMEPVASGVTLKVLATSGDVIGGVQWQGTPDGIGVLPDGKNLTILVNHEFSSTNKVANAIKHANGNSSASTISALHFDGATSSVTSARDLLQWVTWYDYATGTYGATPGAPAGAAKEDEFKTPLHTKSLNRFCSAHLAQPGDLAYEAPAGKGKAVAYGFSGPAYFTGEEGGDESRAFVTDMNGNLTQLPKLGLAAWENFLLAPATGIRTVIMGNEDGAATDSQLYMYVGEKTRSGHWTEMAGLTNGQQYVMAIDGAATDNAFRAARGKGNPANVTFAPIDTSVNGKSQNEQARALGTEMSRVEDGAFDPMNPNDYYFVTTESNKDAKATAANPATPKISRDGGALWRLRFTDVKNPLAGATITMLLDGSEAPLLNKPDNIDVDTAGNVLIQEDPGNNDHIARVVSYRISDGKVGTLAKFADKYFAPGAAQFITKDEESSGITDVTSFLRKGTSDKNSYYVLDAQVHASPASSRLDLAGNADAVAALESAIEGGQLYLMTVADWAAIYG
;
A
#
# COMPACT_ATOMS: atom_id res chain seq x y z
N MET A 1 36.96 -23.93 -76.16
CA MET A 1 37.16 -24.26 -74.73
C MET A 1 36.95 -23.00 -73.90
N ARG A 2 35.83 -22.91 -73.17
CA ARG A 2 35.58 -21.87 -72.17
C ARG A 2 35.32 -22.57 -70.85
N THR A 3 36.21 -22.29 -69.89
CA THR A 3 36.22 -22.76 -68.51
C THR A 3 34.98 -22.28 -67.77
N ARG A 4 34.27 -23.20 -67.09
CA ARG A 4 33.21 -22.87 -66.12
C ARG A 4 33.74 -23.17 -64.72
N THR A 5 33.85 -22.11 -63.92
CA THR A 5 34.17 -22.12 -62.49
C THR A 5 32.99 -22.70 -61.70
N PRO A 6 33.22 -23.55 -60.67
CA PRO A 6 32.13 -24.01 -59.81
C PRO A 6 31.73 -22.91 -58.82
N LEU A 7 30.41 -22.72 -58.68
CA LEU A 7 29.78 -21.84 -57.71
C LEU A 7 29.84 -22.50 -56.33
N ILE A 8 30.55 -21.90 -55.38
CA ILE A 8 30.52 -22.29 -53.97
C ILE A 8 29.26 -21.66 -53.36
N ILE A 9 28.27 -22.49 -53.01
CA ILE A 9 27.12 -22.07 -52.21
C ILE A 9 27.59 -22.07 -50.75
N GLY A 10 27.81 -20.87 -50.19
CA GLY A 10 28.07 -20.72 -48.77
C GLY A 10 26.82 -21.10 -47.96
N LEU A 11 26.95 -22.07 -47.06
CA LEU A 11 25.96 -22.27 -46.00
C LEU A 11 25.98 -21.03 -45.10
N ALA A 12 24.93 -20.22 -45.18
CA ALA A 12 24.63 -19.22 -44.17
C ALA A 12 24.30 -19.95 -42.86
N SER A 13 25.16 -19.79 -41.86
CA SER A 13 24.90 -20.21 -40.49
C SER A 13 23.73 -19.38 -39.98
N ILE A 14 22.55 -19.99 -39.87
CA ILE A 14 21.44 -19.39 -39.13
C ILE A 14 21.87 -19.42 -37.66
N ALA A 15 22.32 -18.29 -37.15
CA ALA A 15 22.42 -18.06 -35.73
C ALA A 15 20.99 -18.10 -35.17
N VAL A 16 20.63 -19.24 -34.57
CA VAL A 16 19.48 -19.31 -33.69
C VAL A 16 19.86 -18.44 -32.48
N CYS A 17 19.43 -17.18 -32.46
CA CYS A 17 19.31 -16.45 -31.21
C CYS A 17 18.33 -17.27 -30.35
N ALA A 18 18.87 -18.05 -29.42
CA ALA A 18 18.08 -18.53 -28.31
C ALA A 18 17.65 -17.28 -27.55
N THR A 19 16.41 -16.83 -27.76
CA THR A 19 15.78 -15.88 -26.86
C THR A 19 15.70 -16.60 -25.52
N ALA A 20 16.52 -16.20 -24.56
CA ALA A 20 16.42 -16.67 -23.19
C ALA A 20 14.96 -16.47 -22.77
N LEU A 21 14.25 -17.57 -22.51
CA LEU A 21 12.89 -17.49 -22.00
C LEU A 21 13.01 -16.92 -20.57
N PRO A 22 12.36 -15.78 -20.27
CA PRO A 22 12.33 -15.24 -18.94
C PRO A 22 11.72 -16.25 -17.96
N ALA A 23 12.07 -16.11 -16.69
CA ALA A 23 11.64 -17.00 -15.63
C ALA A 23 10.10 -17.11 -15.59
N ALA A 24 9.61 -18.36 -15.58
CA ALA A 24 8.19 -18.65 -15.40
C ALA A 24 7.83 -18.56 -13.91
N ALA A 25 6.57 -18.22 -13.62
CA ALA A 25 6.02 -17.98 -12.28
C ALA A 25 6.07 -19.18 -11.28
N GLU A 26 6.71 -20.30 -11.61
CA GLU A 26 6.89 -21.45 -10.71
C GLU A 26 8.38 -21.72 -10.45
N SER A 27 9.07 -20.78 -9.80
CA SER A 27 10.49 -20.90 -9.48
C SER A 27 10.79 -21.75 -8.23
N GLY A 28 9.78 -22.24 -7.50
CA GLY A 28 9.98 -22.94 -6.21
C GLY A 28 10.70 -22.08 -5.15
N PHE A 29 10.93 -20.81 -5.46
CA PHE A 29 11.65 -19.82 -4.69
C PHE A 29 10.64 -18.90 -4.00
N SER A 30 10.76 -18.77 -2.69
CA SER A 30 9.82 -18.02 -1.85
C SER A 30 10.60 -17.30 -0.76
N TYR A 31 10.46 -15.98 -0.67
CA TYR A 31 11.07 -15.18 0.39
C TYR A 31 10.42 -15.48 1.73
N MET A 32 9.14 -15.83 1.74
CA MET A 32 8.36 -16.05 2.96
C MET A 32 8.00 -17.52 3.17
N GLU A 33 7.74 -17.87 4.43
CA GLU A 33 7.29 -19.19 4.87
C GLU A 33 6.19 -19.08 5.94
N PRO A 34 5.22 -20.02 5.98
CA PRO A 34 4.20 -20.04 7.01
C PRO A 34 4.79 -20.38 8.39
N VAL A 35 4.28 -19.76 9.44
CA VAL A 35 4.69 -20.01 10.83
C VAL A 35 3.69 -20.89 11.56
N ALA A 36 2.41 -20.53 11.50
CA ALA A 36 1.36 -21.26 12.20
C ALA A 36 0.78 -22.41 11.36
N SER A 37 0.33 -23.47 12.03
CA SER A 37 -0.32 -24.59 11.35
C SER A 37 -1.62 -24.13 10.70
N GLY A 38 -1.86 -24.58 9.46
CA GLY A 38 -3.03 -24.16 8.69
C GLY A 38 -2.81 -22.88 7.87
N VAL A 39 -1.63 -22.27 7.93
CA VAL A 39 -1.20 -21.20 7.02
C VAL A 39 -0.44 -21.80 5.84
N THR A 40 -0.76 -21.36 4.62
CA THR A 40 0.02 -21.68 3.41
C THR A 40 0.26 -20.44 2.58
N LEU A 41 1.41 -20.36 1.92
CA LEU A 41 1.76 -19.32 0.97
C LEU A 41 1.97 -19.92 -0.41
N LYS A 42 1.36 -19.30 -1.43
CA LYS A 42 1.63 -19.58 -2.83
C LYS A 42 2.19 -18.33 -3.49
N VAL A 43 3.41 -18.41 -4.02
CA VAL A 43 3.97 -17.34 -4.87
C VAL A 43 3.15 -17.22 -6.15
N LEU A 44 2.71 -16.00 -6.45
CA LEU A 44 1.93 -15.64 -7.62
C LEU A 44 2.79 -14.98 -8.71
N ALA A 45 3.77 -14.19 -8.30
CA ALA A 45 4.72 -13.51 -9.18
C ALA A 45 5.99 -13.16 -8.39
N THR A 46 7.13 -13.13 -9.08
CA THR A 46 8.41 -12.63 -8.56
C THR A 46 8.90 -11.50 -9.45
N SER A 47 9.46 -10.44 -8.89
CA SER A 47 9.99 -9.32 -9.68
C SER A 47 11.01 -9.83 -10.71
N GLY A 48 10.89 -9.30 -11.93
CA GLY A 48 11.61 -9.76 -13.11
C GLY A 48 10.94 -10.89 -13.91
N ASP A 49 9.91 -11.54 -13.37
CA ASP A 49 9.09 -12.49 -14.15
C ASP A 49 8.42 -11.79 -15.33
N VAL A 50 8.32 -12.48 -16.47
CA VAL A 50 7.61 -11.96 -17.64
C VAL A 50 6.27 -12.65 -17.77
N ILE A 51 5.22 -11.90 -17.46
CA ILE A 51 3.85 -12.38 -17.34
C ILE A 51 3.02 -11.77 -18.47
N GLY A 52 2.50 -12.61 -19.37
CA GLY A 52 1.79 -12.12 -20.55
C GLY A 52 2.63 -11.21 -21.46
N GLY A 53 3.96 -11.35 -21.43
CA GLY A 53 4.90 -10.54 -22.22
C GLY A 53 5.36 -9.23 -21.54
N VAL A 54 4.90 -8.94 -20.33
CA VAL A 54 5.30 -7.77 -19.54
C VAL A 54 6.19 -8.23 -18.38
N GLN A 55 7.34 -7.60 -18.21
CA GLN A 55 8.17 -7.83 -17.03
C GLN A 55 7.55 -7.17 -15.81
N TRP A 56 7.25 -7.95 -14.77
CA TRP A 56 6.74 -7.43 -13.51
C TRP A 56 7.87 -6.82 -12.68
N GLN A 57 7.55 -5.70 -12.04
CA GLN A 57 8.52 -4.79 -11.43
C GLN A 57 8.80 -5.11 -9.95
N GLY A 58 9.91 -4.59 -9.42
CA GLY A 58 10.34 -4.66 -8.01
C GLY A 58 9.62 -3.66 -7.11
N THR A 59 9.98 -3.66 -5.82
CA THR A 59 9.38 -2.80 -4.78
C THR A 59 7.84 -2.79 -4.83
N PRO A 60 7.17 -3.97 -4.90
CA PRO A 60 5.72 -4.02 -4.79
C PRO A 60 5.32 -3.51 -3.39
N ASP A 61 4.20 -2.82 -3.34
CA ASP A 61 3.70 -2.17 -2.14
C ASP A 61 2.15 -2.23 -2.17
N GLY A 62 1.44 -1.23 -1.64
CA GLY A 62 -0.01 -1.08 -1.63
C GLY A 62 -0.79 -1.89 -2.67
N ILE A 63 -1.70 -2.73 -2.17
CA ILE A 63 -2.49 -3.67 -3.00
C ILE A 63 -3.95 -3.27 -3.05
N GLY A 64 -4.59 -3.55 -4.19
CA GLY A 64 -6.04 -3.54 -4.32
C GLY A 64 -6.52 -4.68 -5.22
N VAL A 65 -7.59 -5.37 -4.82
CA VAL A 65 -8.10 -6.52 -5.59
C VAL A 65 -9.55 -6.30 -6.06
N LEU A 66 -9.75 -6.36 -7.38
CA LEU A 66 -11.08 -6.35 -8.00
C LEU A 66 -11.51 -7.76 -8.44
N PRO A 67 -12.72 -8.22 -8.07
CA PRO A 67 -13.26 -9.47 -8.57
C PRO A 67 -13.82 -9.31 -10.00
N ASP A 68 -13.59 -10.32 -10.84
CA ASP A 68 -14.26 -10.54 -12.13
C ASP A 68 -14.71 -12.00 -12.22
N GLY A 69 -15.88 -12.27 -11.65
CA GLY A 69 -16.41 -13.63 -11.52
C GLY A 69 -15.52 -14.48 -10.61
N LYS A 70 -14.80 -15.46 -11.19
CA LYS A 70 -13.82 -16.30 -10.47
C LYS A 70 -12.39 -15.78 -10.57
N ASN A 71 -12.17 -14.79 -11.43
CA ASN A 71 -10.87 -14.20 -11.66
C ASN A 71 -10.73 -12.93 -10.82
N LEU A 72 -9.50 -12.46 -10.68
CA LEU A 72 -9.21 -11.21 -10.00
C LEU A 72 -8.34 -10.31 -10.89
N THR A 73 -8.50 -9.01 -10.75
CA THR A 73 -7.48 -8.03 -11.12
C THR A 73 -6.82 -7.56 -9.84
N ILE A 74 -5.53 -7.86 -9.68
CA ILE A 74 -4.71 -7.42 -8.56
C ILE A 74 -3.95 -6.18 -9.01
N LEU A 75 -4.14 -5.08 -8.30
CA LEU A 75 -3.44 -3.83 -8.47
C LEU A 75 -2.34 -3.76 -7.42
N VAL A 76 -1.15 -3.34 -7.82
CA VAL A 76 0.02 -3.28 -6.95
C VAL A 76 0.76 -1.98 -7.23
N ASN A 77 0.97 -1.16 -6.21
CA ASN A 77 1.86 -0.01 -6.29
C ASN A 77 3.31 -0.47 -6.45
N HIS A 78 4.12 0.38 -7.06
CA HIS A 78 5.56 0.20 -7.08
C HIS A 78 6.23 1.45 -6.48
N GLU A 79 6.89 1.26 -5.34
CA GLU A 79 7.41 2.32 -4.47
C GLU A 79 8.70 2.99 -4.98
N PHE A 80 8.79 3.22 -6.29
CA PHE A 80 9.99 3.78 -6.90
C PHE A 80 10.26 5.23 -6.55
N SER A 81 11.45 5.51 -6.03
CA SER A 81 11.98 6.87 -6.01
C SER A 81 12.16 7.39 -7.44
N SER A 82 11.67 8.59 -7.70
CA SER A 82 11.88 9.27 -8.98
C SER A 82 13.33 9.75 -9.18
N THR A 83 14.16 9.70 -8.14
CA THR A 83 15.61 9.92 -8.26
C THR A 83 16.35 8.68 -8.79
N ASN A 84 15.74 7.49 -8.71
CA ASN A 84 16.29 6.28 -9.30
C ASN A 84 16.29 6.41 -10.83
N LYS A 85 17.50 6.31 -11.42
CA LYS A 85 17.70 6.54 -12.86
C LYS A 85 16.99 5.50 -13.73
N VAL A 86 16.91 4.26 -13.28
CA VAL A 86 16.22 3.18 -14.01
C VAL A 86 14.73 3.43 -13.94
N ALA A 87 14.17 3.64 -12.75
CA ALA A 87 12.75 3.94 -12.58
C ALA A 87 12.31 5.17 -13.38
N ASN A 88 13.03 6.29 -13.29
CA ASN A 88 12.68 7.53 -14.00
C ASN A 88 12.84 7.41 -15.53
N ALA A 89 13.67 6.47 -16.01
CA ALA A 89 13.75 6.17 -17.43
C ALA A 89 12.49 5.45 -17.95
N ILE A 90 11.79 4.69 -17.11
CA ILE A 90 10.52 4.04 -17.45
C ILE A 90 9.45 5.12 -17.60
N LYS A 91 8.76 5.11 -18.74
CA LYS A 91 7.72 6.09 -19.08
C LYS A 91 6.35 5.44 -19.00
N HIS A 92 5.44 6.10 -18.29
CA HIS A 92 4.06 5.69 -18.10
C HIS A 92 3.13 6.64 -18.83
N ALA A 93 1.85 6.27 -18.95
CA ALA A 93 0.80 7.14 -19.49
C ALA A 93 1.17 7.81 -20.83
N ASN A 94 1.67 6.99 -21.78
CA ASN A 94 2.12 7.45 -23.10
C ASN A 94 3.23 8.52 -23.05
N GLY A 95 4.10 8.47 -22.05
CA GLY A 95 5.21 9.43 -21.89
C GLY A 95 4.87 10.67 -21.07
N ASN A 96 3.65 10.76 -20.51
CA ASN A 96 3.24 11.89 -19.68
C ASN A 96 3.65 11.75 -18.20
N SER A 97 4.20 10.61 -17.79
CA SER A 97 4.72 10.36 -16.45
C SER A 97 5.91 9.39 -16.46
N SER A 98 6.62 9.26 -15.34
CA SER A 98 7.72 8.30 -15.11
C SER A 98 7.86 7.90 -13.64
N ALA A 99 8.73 6.92 -13.37
CA ALA A 99 9.08 6.39 -12.04
C ALA A 99 8.01 5.48 -11.42
N SER A 100 7.36 5.86 -10.31
CA SER A 100 6.35 4.99 -9.69
C SER A 100 5.20 4.69 -10.65
N THR A 101 4.65 3.48 -10.53
CA THR A 101 3.52 3.03 -11.35
C THR A 101 2.64 2.06 -10.59
N ILE A 102 1.56 1.62 -11.22
CA ILE A 102 0.61 0.65 -10.71
C ILE A 102 0.55 -0.52 -11.70
N SER A 103 0.95 -1.70 -11.26
CA SER A 103 0.76 -2.93 -12.04
C SER A 103 -0.70 -3.40 -11.92
N ALA A 104 -1.28 -3.89 -13.01
CA ALA A 104 -2.54 -4.61 -13.02
C ALA A 104 -2.32 -6.05 -13.50
N LEU A 105 -2.47 -7.00 -12.58
CA LEU A 105 -2.22 -8.43 -12.76
C LEU A 105 -3.54 -9.19 -12.87
N HIS A 106 -3.69 -10.03 -13.89
CA HIS A 106 -4.86 -10.91 -14.03
C HIS A 106 -4.61 -12.25 -13.37
N PHE A 107 -5.33 -12.53 -12.29
CA PHE A 107 -5.33 -13.82 -11.60
C PHE A 107 -6.49 -14.69 -12.12
N ASP A 108 -6.17 -15.88 -12.61
CA ASP A 108 -7.13 -16.89 -13.00
C ASP A 108 -7.47 -17.78 -11.79
N GLY A 109 -8.73 -17.74 -11.33
CA GLY A 109 -9.15 -18.52 -10.17
C GLY A 109 -9.26 -20.03 -10.43
N ALA A 110 -9.32 -20.46 -11.68
CA ALA A 110 -9.35 -21.88 -12.03
C ALA A 110 -7.97 -22.54 -11.82
N THR A 111 -6.90 -21.85 -12.20
CA THR A 111 -5.51 -22.32 -12.05
C THR A 111 -4.86 -21.78 -10.78
N SER A 112 -5.47 -20.77 -10.16
CA SER A 112 -4.92 -19.99 -9.05
C SER A 112 -3.56 -19.36 -9.37
N SER A 113 -3.40 -18.81 -10.57
CA SER A 113 -2.14 -18.24 -11.05
C SER A 113 -2.36 -16.89 -11.73
N VAL A 114 -1.33 -16.04 -11.72
CA VAL A 114 -1.33 -14.83 -12.54
C VAL A 114 -0.98 -15.20 -13.99
N THR A 115 -1.75 -14.71 -14.96
CA THR A 115 -1.63 -15.08 -16.38
C THR A 115 -1.27 -13.91 -17.29
N SER A 116 -1.55 -12.68 -16.88
CA SER A 116 -1.10 -11.47 -17.58
C SER A 116 -0.81 -10.32 -16.61
N ALA A 117 0.07 -9.42 -17.02
CA ALA A 117 0.39 -8.17 -16.33
C ALA A 117 0.31 -7.01 -17.32
N ARG A 118 -0.01 -5.81 -16.84
CA ARG A 118 0.14 -4.56 -17.58
C ARG A 118 0.42 -3.40 -16.63
N ASP A 119 1.02 -2.35 -17.16
CA ASP A 119 0.98 -1.03 -16.53
C ASP A 119 -0.45 -0.48 -16.62
N LEU A 120 -1.05 -0.15 -15.46
CA LEU A 120 -2.40 0.41 -15.41
C LEU A 120 -2.43 1.82 -15.99
N LEU A 121 -1.39 2.62 -15.82
CA LEU A 121 -1.41 4.07 -16.07
C LEU A 121 -1.40 4.40 -17.57
N GLN A 122 -2.53 4.91 -18.07
CA GLN A 122 -2.71 5.34 -19.47
C GLN A 122 -2.71 6.86 -19.62
N TRP A 123 -3.23 7.58 -18.63
CA TRP A 123 -3.33 9.03 -18.60
C TRP A 123 -3.13 9.57 -17.18
N VAL A 124 -2.57 10.78 -17.08
CA VAL A 124 -2.48 11.51 -15.80
C VAL A 124 -3.08 12.90 -15.95
N THR A 125 -4.03 13.20 -15.08
CA THR A 125 -4.64 14.52 -14.92
C THR A 125 -4.03 15.21 -13.70
N TRP A 126 -3.25 16.24 -13.96
CA TRP A 126 -2.50 16.99 -12.96
C TRP A 126 -3.28 18.21 -12.46
N TYR A 127 -3.00 18.64 -11.24
CA TYR A 127 -3.52 19.91 -10.72
C TYR A 127 -2.44 20.99 -10.75
N ASP A 128 -2.83 22.19 -11.16
CA ASP A 128 -2.01 23.40 -11.08
C ASP A 128 -2.55 24.29 -9.96
N TYR A 129 -1.83 24.32 -8.83
CA TYR A 129 -2.19 25.11 -7.66
C TYR A 129 -2.13 26.62 -7.92
N ALA A 130 -1.37 27.10 -8.89
CA ALA A 130 -1.27 28.51 -9.21
C ALA A 130 -2.50 29.02 -9.98
N THR A 131 -3.07 28.18 -10.85
CA THR A 131 -4.27 28.53 -11.65
C THR A 131 -5.56 27.98 -11.04
N GLY A 132 -5.46 26.99 -10.15
CA GLY A 132 -6.59 26.29 -9.56
C GLY A 132 -7.30 25.35 -10.54
N THR A 133 -6.61 24.84 -11.56
CA THR A 133 -7.21 24.07 -12.66
C THR A 133 -6.54 22.72 -12.90
N TYR A 134 -7.29 21.80 -13.49
CA TYR A 134 -6.79 20.49 -13.92
C TYR A 134 -6.28 20.53 -15.36
N GLY A 135 -5.20 19.79 -15.65
CA GLY A 135 -4.62 19.73 -16.99
C GLY A 135 -3.51 18.69 -17.14
N ALA A 136 -2.70 18.86 -18.19
CA ALA A 136 -1.63 17.93 -18.56
C ALA A 136 -0.26 18.25 -17.93
N THR A 137 -0.17 19.30 -17.10
CA THR A 137 1.06 19.73 -16.44
C THR A 137 0.74 20.10 -14.99
N PRO A 138 1.50 19.58 -14.02
CA PRO A 138 1.36 19.99 -12.62
C PRO A 138 1.93 21.40 -12.42
N GLY A 139 1.36 22.12 -11.47
CA GLY A 139 1.84 23.44 -11.06
C GLY A 139 1.91 23.53 -9.55
N ALA A 140 3.08 23.84 -9.00
CA ALA A 140 3.32 23.89 -7.56
C ALA A 140 2.56 25.04 -6.87
N PRO A 141 2.17 24.89 -5.59
CA PRO A 141 1.62 25.99 -4.81
C PRO A 141 2.69 27.07 -4.56
N ALA A 142 2.23 28.30 -4.28
CA ALA A 142 3.14 29.41 -4.04
C ALA A 142 4.06 29.13 -2.83
N GLY A 143 5.37 29.28 -3.04
CA GLY A 143 6.37 29.07 -2.00
C GLY A 143 6.69 27.60 -1.69
N ALA A 144 6.18 26.64 -2.47
CA ALA A 144 6.58 25.24 -2.36
C ALA A 144 8.08 25.04 -2.55
N ALA A 145 8.63 24.05 -1.86
CA ALA A 145 9.99 23.59 -2.11
C ALA A 145 10.09 23.03 -3.55
N LYS A 146 11.27 23.19 -4.17
CA LYS A 146 11.53 22.61 -5.50
C LYS A 146 11.99 21.17 -5.43
N GLU A 147 12.61 20.81 -4.31
CA GLU A 147 13.17 19.50 -4.03
C GLU A 147 12.86 19.13 -2.59
N ASP A 148 12.67 17.83 -2.32
CA ASP A 148 12.61 17.28 -0.96
C ASP A 148 14.03 17.16 -0.35
N GLU A 149 14.13 16.53 0.82
CA GLU A 149 15.40 16.28 1.48
C GLU A 149 16.33 15.31 0.72
N PHE A 150 15.74 14.41 -0.08
CA PHE A 150 16.42 13.42 -0.93
C PHE A 150 16.80 13.93 -2.33
N LYS A 151 16.55 15.23 -2.62
CA LYS A 151 16.79 15.86 -3.93
C LYS A 151 15.83 15.38 -5.02
N THR A 152 14.70 14.84 -4.64
CA THR A 152 13.60 14.54 -5.55
C THR A 152 12.95 15.84 -6.03
N PRO A 153 12.86 16.09 -7.34
CA PRO A 153 12.12 17.24 -7.85
C PRO A 153 10.62 17.15 -7.55
N LEU A 154 10.08 18.16 -6.86
CA LEU A 154 8.69 18.23 -6.42
C LEU A 154 7.77 18.87 -7.47
N HIS A 155 6.48 18.50 -7.44
CA HIS A 155 5.45 18.99 -8.36
C HIS A 155 5.82 18.83 -9.85
N THR A 156 6.52 17.75 -10.19
CA THR A 156 6.91 17.40 -11.56
C THR A 156 6.01 16.31 -12.14
N LYS A 157 6.28 15.90 -13.39
CA LYS A 157 5.57 14.78 -14.03
C LYS A 157 6.07 13.41 -13.56
N SER A 158 7.13 13.33 -12.79
CA SER A 158 7.54 12.07 -12.18
C SER A 158 6.66 11.79 -10.97
N LEU A 159 6.23 10.53 -10.84
CA LEU A 159 5.52 10.01 -9.67
C LEU A 159 6.56 9.42 -8.73
N ASN A 160 6.43 9.68 -7.44
CA ASN A 160 7.45 9.33 -6.47
C ASN A 160 6.88 8.46 -5.34
N ARG A 161 7.47 7.28 -5.13
CA ARG A 161 7.22 6.44 -3.95
C ARG A 161 5.73 6.25 -3.67
N PHE A 162 5.03 5.64 -4.63
CA PHE A 162 3.69 5.12 -4.35
C PHE A 162 3.81 4.00 -3.33
N CYS A 163 3.51 4.31 -2.08
CA CYS A 163 3.56 3.39 -0.93
C CYS A 163 2.27 2.57 -0.85
N SER A 164 1.57 2.55 0.27
CA SER A 164 0.32 1.80 0.39
C SER A 164 -0.84 2.33 -0.50
N ALA A 165 -1.97 1.61 -0.48
CA ALA A 165 -3.09 1.87 -1.36
C ALA A 165 -4.45 1.48 -0.77
N HIS A 166 -5.51 1.94 -1.44
CA HIS A 166 -6.86 1.47 -1.17
C HIS A 166 -7.66 1.34 -2.45
N LEU A 167 -8.40 0.25 -2.58
CA LEU A 167 -9.34 0.05 -3.68
C LEU A 167 -10.78 0.16 -3.20
N ALA A 168 -11.46 1.22 -3.61
CA ALA A 168 -12.91 1.29 -3.53
C ALA A 168 -13.54 0.32 -4.53
N GLN A 169 -14.37 -0.59 -4.03
CA GLN A 169 -15.11 -1.56 -4.84
C GLN A 169 -16.22 -0.85 -5.63
N PRO A 170 -16.72 -1.46 -6.72
CA PRO A 170 -17.84 -0.90 -7.47
C PRO A 170 -19.04 -0.60 -6.57
N GLY A 171 -19.46 0.67 -6.54
CA GLY A 171 -20.59 1.14 -5.74
C GLY A 171 -20.22 1.81 -4.41
N ASP A 172 -18.98 1.68 -3.91
CA ASP A 172 -18.57 2.30 -2.64
C ASP A 172 -18.60 3.84 -2.71
N LEU A 173 -18.35 4.39 -3.90
CA LEU A 173 -18.46 5.82 -4.18
C LEU A 173 -19.84 6.24 -4.71
N ALA A 174 -20.85 5.36 -4.68
CA ALA A 174 -22.22 5.64 -5.08
C ALA A 174 -23.18 5.73 -3.88
N TYR A 175 -24.30 6.43 -4.07
CA TYR A 175 -25.36 6.52 -3.07
C TYR A 175 -26.73 6.72 -3.72
N GLU A 176 -27.72 5.94 -3.29
CA GLU A 176 -29.12 6.12 -3.68
C GLU A 176 -29.93 6.75 -2.54
N ALA A 177 -30.44 7.96 -2.78
CA ALA A 177 -31.29 8.67 -1.83
C ALA A 177 -32.78 8.42 -2.15
N PRO A 178 -33.63 8.09 -1.15
CA PRO A 178 -35.07 8.02 -1.35
C PRO A 178 -35.64 9.37 -1.79
N ALA A 179 -36.45 9.37 -2.86
CA ALA A 179 -37.09 10.56 -3.42
C ALA A 179 -38.63 10.54 -3.29
N GLY A 180 -39.15 9.68 -2.42
CA GLY A 180 -40.59 9.50 -2.19
C GLY A 180 -41.29 8.68 -3.29
N LYS A 181 -42.49 8.16 -2.99
CA LYS A 181 -43.32 7.35 -3.92
C LYS A 181 -42.57 6.19 -4.58
N GLY A 182 -41.66 5.53 -3.85
CA GLY A 182 -40.86 4.41 -4.37
C GLY A 182 -39.80 4.78 -5.40
N LYS A 183 -39.42 6.06 -5.51
CA LYS A 183 -38.32 6.52 -6.38
C LYS A 183 -37.04 6.71 -5.58
N ALA A 184 -35.90 6.52 -6.24
CA ALA A 184 -34.58 6.85 -5.73
C ALA A 184 -33.87 7.83 -6.67
N VAL A 185 -32.94 8.61 -6.13
CA VAL A 185 -32.03 9.47 -6.88
C VAL A 185 -30.61 8.99 -6.63
N ALA A 186 -29.90 8.66 -7.70
CA ALA A 186 -28.51 8.26 -7.65
C ALA A 186 -27.58 9.48 -7.58
N TYR A 187 -26.57 9.35 -6.73
CA TYR A 187 -25.43 10.25 -6.55
C TYR A 187 -24.15 9.40 -6.61
N GLY A 188 -23.02 10.04 -6.88
CA GLY A 188 -21.73 9.35 -6.82
C GLY A 188 -21.31 8.67 -8.11
N PHE A 189 -20.25 7.89 -7.98
CA PHE A 189 -19.65 7.09 -9.04
C PHE A 189 -19.79 5.61 -8.71
N SER A 190 -20.33 4.81 -9.64
CA SER A 190 -20.59 3.39 -9.42
C SER A 190 -19.42 2.47 -9.79
N GLY A 191 -18.40 2.99 -10.47
CA GLY A 191 -17.21 2.22 -10.81
C GLY A 191 -16.25 2.11 -9.64
N PRO A 192 -15.27 1.19 -9.73
CA PRO A 192 -14.19 1.10 -8.77
C PRO A 192 -13.18 2.25 -8.93
N ALA A 193 -12.48 2.58 -7.85
CA ALA A 193 -11.46 3.62 -7.83
C ALA A 193 -10.30 3.20 -6.92
N TYR A 194 -9.07 3.38 -7.38
CA TYR A 194 -7.87 2.97 -6.65
C TYR A 194 -7.08 4.20 -6.22
N PHE A 195 -6.89 4.36 -4.91
CA PHE A 195 -6.24 5.48 -4.26
C PHE A 195 -4.79 5.13 -3.91
N THR A 196 -3.91 6.10 -4.09
CA THR A 196 -2.48 6.02 -3.76
C THR A 196 -1.95 7.44 -3.48
N GLY A 197 -0.81 7.54 -2.82
CA GLY A 197 -0.14 8.79 -2.49
C GLY A 197 1.35 8.69 -2.76
N GLU A 198 2.02 9.84 -2.87
CA GLU A 198 3.47 9.89 -2.86
C GLU A 198 3.99 9.97 -1.43
N GLU A 199 5.01 9.18 -1.11
CA GLU A 199 5.62 9.18 0.21
C GLU A 199 7.04 9.76 0.12
N GLY A 200 7.17 11.08 0.30
CA GLY A 200 8.45 11.78 0.08
C GLY A 200 8.66 13.04 0.89
N GLY A 201 7.60 13.64 1.43
CA GLY A 201 7.67 14.78 2.36
C GLY A 201 6.45 15.68 2.23
N ASP A 202 6.49 16.85 2.88
CA ASP A 202 5.35 17.77 2.99
C ASP A 202 4.68 18.16 1.66
N GLU A 203 5.36 18.07 0.53
CA GLU A 203 4.85 18.47 -0.80
C GLU A 203 4.34 17.30 -1.65
N SER A 204 4.32 16.09 -1.08
CA SER A 204 3.82 14.88 -1.72
C SER A 204 2.33 14.94 -2.04
N ARG A 205 1.94 14.30 -3.16
CA ARG A 205 0.60 14.45 -3.74
C ARG A 205 -0.25 13.21 -3.59
N ALA A 206 -1.56 13.43 -3.47
CA ALA A 206 -2.58 12.39 -3.46
C ALA A 206 -3.12 12.09 -4.86
N PHE A 207 -3.43 10.84 -5.17
CA PHE A 207 -3.98 10.42 -6.45
C PHE A 207 -5.10 9.38 -6.33
N VAL A 208 -5.91 9.32 -7.39
CA VAL A 208 -6.87 8.23 -7.62
C VAL A 208 -6.89 7.85 -9.09
N THR A 209 -6.99 6.56 -9.41
CA THR A 209 -7.16 6.07 -10.78
C THR A 209 -8.45 5.29 -10.94
N ASP A 210 -9.09 5.44 -12.10
CA ASP A 210 -10.09 4.48 -12.56
C ASP A 210 -9.40 3.22 -13.16
N MET A 211 -10.20 2.21 -13.49
CA MET A 211 -9.68 0.96 -14.07
C MET A 211 -9.33 1.03 -15.55
N ASN A 212 -9.55 2.18 -16.18
CA ASN A 212 -9.08 2.47 -17.53
C ASN A 212 -7.68 3.13 -17.52
N GLY A 213 -7.10 3.37 -16.33
CA GLY A 213 -5.77 3.96 -16.20
C GLY A 213 -5.75 5.49 -16.21
N ASN A 214 -6.88 6.13 -15.90
CA ASN A 214 -6.96 7.59 -15.79
C ASN A 214 -6.62 8.03 -14.35
N LEU A 215 -5.34 8.23 -14.08
CA LEU A 215 -4.85 8.76 -12.81
C LEU A 215 -5.19 10.26 -12.69
N THR A 216 -5.72 10.67 -11.54
CA THR A 216 -6.13 12.05 -11.27
C THR A 216 -5.58 12.50 -9.92
N GLN A 217 -4.90 13.64 -9.89
CA GLN A 217 -4.42 14.26 -8.66
C GLN A 217 -5.60 14.79 -7.80
N LEU A 218 -5.53 14.62 -6.49
CA LEU A 218 -6.57 15.03 -5.53
C LEU A 218 -6.04 16.12 -4.57
N PRO A 219 -5.94 17.39 -5.00
CA PRO A 219 -5.33 18.46 -4.21
C PRO A 219 -6.09 18.79 -2.91
N LYS A 220 -7.38 18.42 -2.83
CA LYS A 220 -8.20 18.63 -1.63
C LYS A 220 -7.98 17.57 -0.56
N LEU A 221 -7.25 16.49 -0.85
CA LEU A 221 -6.72 15.57 0.15
C LEU A 221 -5.46 16.12 0.84
N GLY A 222 -4.91 17.26 0.38
CA GLY A 222 -3.76 17.91 0.99
C GLY A 222 -2.41 17.45 0.43
N LEU A 223 -1.35 17.99 1.02
CA LEU A 223 0.04 17.66 0.73
C LEU A 223 0.75 17.26 2.04
N ALA A 224 1.26 16.04 2.10
CA ALA A 224 1.99 15.43 3.21
C ALA A 224 2.70 14.16 2.70
N ALA A 225 3.61 13.57 3.49
CA ALA A 225 4.21 12.28 3.16
C ALA A 225 3.15 11.17 3.28
N TRP A 226 2.49 10.84 2.17
CA TRP A 226 1.30 10.00 2.21
C TRP A 226 1.67 8.54 2.15
N GLU A 227 1.35 7.83 3.23
CA GLU A 227 1.32 6.37 3.23
C GLU A 227 0.15 5.91 2.33
N ASN A 228 -1.09 6.27 2.70
CA ASN A 228 -2.27 5.95 1.90
C ASN A 228 -3.53 6.76 2.23
N PHE A 229 -4.62 6.42 1.52
CA PHE A 229 -5.95 7.02 1.64
C PHE A 229 -7.06 5.97 1.68
N LEU A 230 -7.73 5.82 2.81
CA LEU A 230 -8.71 4.75 3.05
C LEU A 230 -10.14 5.30 2.99
N LEU A 231 -10.94 4.81 2.05
CA LEU A 231 -12.34 5.20 1.93
C LEU A 231 -13.17 4.54 3.05
N ALA A 232 -13.90 5.35 3.80
CA ALA A 232 -14.82 4.85 4.81
C ALA A 232 -16.05 4.20 4.15
N PRO A 233 -16.45 2.99 4.57
CA PRO A 233 -17.64 2.35 4.02
C PRO A 233 -18.93 2.98 4.56
N ALA A 234 -20.02 2.83 3.80
CA ALA A 234 -21.39 3.13 4.24
C ALA A 234 -21.65 4.58 4.73
N THR A 235 -20.93 5.57 4.21
CA THR A 235 -21.03 7.00 4.58
C THR A 235 -22.24 7.74 3.99
N GLY A 236 -23.05 7.07 3.15
CA GLY A 236 -24.19 7.68 2.47
C GLY A 236 -23.76 8.74 1.45
N ILE A 237 -24.38 9.92 1.50
CA ILE A 237 -24.08 11.03 0.58
C ILE A 237 -22.65 11.59 0.76
N ARG A 238 -22.03 11.39 1.91
CA ARG A 238 -20.67 11.87 2.19
C ARG A 238 -19.64 10.95 1.58
N THR A 239 -18.50 11.49 1.18
CA THR A 239 -17.29 10.71 0.90
C THR A 239 -16.30 11.03 1.99
N VAL A 240 -15.96 10.04 2.80
CA VAL A 240 -15.08 10.19 3.97
C VAL A 240 -13.85 9.34 3.73
N ILE A 241 -12.67 9.93 3.84
CA ILE A 241 -11.40 9.26 3.57
C ILE A 241 -10.46 9.54 4.75
N MET A 242 -9.82 8.52 5.29
CA MET A 242 -8.70 8.68 6.23
C MET A 242 -7.41 8.77 5.43
N GLY A 243 -6.58 9.78 5.72
CA GLY A 243 -5.25 9.94 5.11
C GLY A 243 -4.18 9.74 6.16
N ASN A 244 -3.25 8.84 5.90
CA ASN A 244 -2.19 8.46 6.82
C ASN A 244 -0.89 9.11 6.36
N GLU A 245 -0.26 9.87 7.25
CA GLU A 245 1.00 10.55 6.97
C GLU A 245 2.15 9.81 7.63
N ASP A 246 3.02 9.16 6.84
CA ASP A 246 4.30 8.67 7.33
C ASP A 246 5.34 9.81 7.35
N GLY A 247 5.13 10.72 8.30
CA GLY A 247 6.06 11.79 8.61
C GLY A 247 7.13 11.32 9.61
N ALA A 248 7.80 12.25 10.28
CA ALA A 248 8.78 11.87 11.30
C ALA A 248 8.13 11.30 12.58
N ALA A 249 8.92 10.64 13.43
CA ALA A 249 8.53 10.14 14.76
C ALA A 249 7.82 11.16 15.67
N THR A 250 8.07 12.44 15.41
CA THR A 250 7.55 13.60 16.15
C THR A 250 6.77 14.56 15.26
N ASP A 251 6.51 14.20 14.01
CA ASP A 251 5.80 15.04 13.04
C ASP A 251 5.12 14.16 12.00
N SER A 252 4.08 13.47 12.44
CA SER A 252 3.19 12.65 11.61
C SER A 252 1.76 12.82 12.12
N GLN A 253 0.79 12.93 11.24
CA GLN A 253 -0.60 13.16 11.61
C GLN A 253 -1.58 12.19 10.93
N LEU A 254 -2.73 12.00 11.58
CA LEU A 254 -3.86 11.32 10.95
C LEU A 254 -4.84 12.36 10.42
N TYR A 255 -5.12 12.30 9.11
CA TYR A 255 -6.01 13.22 8.42
C TYR A 255 -7.35 12.56 8.10
N MET A 256 -8.36 13.40 7.90
CA MET A 256 -9.67 13.00 7.41
C MET A 256 -10.15 13.98 6.36
N TYR A 257 -10.56 13.48 5.20
CA TYR A 257 -11.25 14.26 4.18
C TYR A 257 -12.75 13.99 4.23
N VAL A 258 -13.55 15.04 4.07
CA VAL A 258 -15.02 14.93 3.98
C VAL A 258 -15.52 15.72 2.77
N GLY A 259 -15.97 15.01 1.74
CA GLY A 259 -16.65 15.54 0.56
C GLY A 259 -18.12 15.12 0.47
N GLU A 260 -18.80 15.53 -0.61
CA GLU A 260 -20.21 15.21 -0.86
C GLU A 260 -20.41 14.69 -2.28
N LYS A 261 -21.01 13.50 -2.41
CA LYS A 261 -21.32 12.89 -3.71
C LYS A 261 -22.33 13.75 -4.47
N THR A 262 -22.09 13.97 -5.75
CA THR A 262 -22.95 14.77 -6.63
C THR A 262 -23.54 13.92 -7.76
N ARG A 263 -24.44 14.49 -8.56
CA ARG A 263 -25.21 13.76 -9.59
C ARG A 263 -24.62 13.83 -11.00
N SER A 264 -23.70 14.75 -11.23
CA SER A 264 -23.19 15.10 -12.55
C SER A 264 -21.84 15.78 -12.41
N GLY A 265 -21.00 15.65 -13.42
CA GLY A 265 -19.65 16.20 -13.43
C GLY A 265 -18.66 15.15 -13.94
N HIS A 266 -17.38 15.43 -13.81
CA HIS A 266 -16.37 14.39 -13.93
C HIS A 266 -16.57 13.31 -12.85
N TRP A 267 -16.12 12.08 -13.07
CA TRP A 267 -16.41 10.98 -12.14
C TRP A 267 -15.84 11.25 -10.73
N THR A 268 -14.69 11.93 -10.61
CA THR A 268 -14.13 12.36 -9.32
C THR A 268 -14.98 13.43 -8.61
N GLU A 269 -15.63 14.32 -9.36
CA GLU A 269 -16.59 15.30 -8.81
C GLU A 269 -17.89 14.62 -8.38
N MET A 270 -18.37 13.66 -9.16
CA MET A 270 -19.53 12.84 -8.82
C MET A 270 -19.27 12.06 -7.55
N ALA A 271 -18.10 11.43 -7.42
CA ALA A 271 -17.65 10.73 -6.23
C ALA A 271 -17.41 11.62 -5.00
N GLY A 272 -17.47 12.95 -5.15
CA GLY A 272 -17.24 13.89 -4.05
C GLY A 272 -15.78 13.97 -3.61
N LEU A 273 -14.83 13.74 -4.51
CA LEU A 273 -13.39 13.74 -4.22
C LEU A 273 -12.72 15.11 -4.41
N THR A 274 -13.45 16.08 -4.99
CA THR A 274 -12.89 17.40 -5.35
C THR A 274 -13.57 18.57 -4.64
N ASN A 275 -14.64 18.33 -3.88
CA ASN A 275 -15.49 19.38 -3.30
C ASN A 275 -15.48 19.43 -1.76
N GLY A 276 -14.67 18.60 -1.12
CA GLY A 276 -14.59 18.46 0.33
C GLY A 276 -13.52 19.32 1.01
N GLN A 277 -13.38 19.06 2.31
CA GLN A 277 -12.46 19.72 3.24
C GLN A 277 -11.61 18.65 3.93
N GLN A 278 -10.30 18.90 4.04
CA GLN A 278 -9.38 18.10 4.83
C GLN A 278 -9.37 18.58 6.29
N TYR A 279 -9.23 17.64 7.22
CA TYR A 279 -9.15 17.87 8.64
C TYR A 279 -7.99 17.06 9.23
N VAL A 280 -7.41 17.53 10.32
CA VAL A 280 -6.44 16.80 11.14
C VAL A 280 -7.10 16.29 12.41
N MET A 281 -6.73 15.09 12.85
CA MET A 281 -7.17 14.50 14.11
C MET A 281 -6.54 15.22 15.32
N ALA A 282 -7.34 15.53 16.33
CA ALA A 282 -6.88 16.01 17.63
C ALA A 282 -7.45 15.16 18.76
N ILE A 283 -6.57 14.60 19.60
CA ILE A 283 -6.92 13.78 20.77
C ILE A 283 -7.03 14.65 22.02
N ASP A 284 -8.17 14.57 22.71
CA ASP A 284 -8.41 15.36 23.91
C ASP A 284 -7.41 15.01 25.05
N GLY A 285 -6.64 16.01 25.43
CA GLY A 285 -5.61 15.91 26.48
C GLY A 285 -4.31 15.23 26.05
N ALA A 286 -4.08 15.00 24.75
CA ALA A 286 -2.83 14.43 24.24
C ALA A 286 -2.42 15.11 22.92
N ALA A 287 -1.44 16.03 22.99
CA ALA A 287 -0.89 16.69 21.81
C ALA A 287 0.11 15.80 21.03
N THR A 288 0.61 14.72 21.64
CA THR A 288 1.55 13.79 21.01
C THR A 288 1.26 12.33 21.40
N ASP A 289 1.78 11.36 20.63
CA ASP A 289 1.74 9.93 20.99
C ASP A 289 2.31 9.71 22.41
N ASN A 290 3.51 10.22 22.71
CA ASN A 290 4.11 10.07 24.06
C ASN A 290 3.22 10.68 25.15
N ALA A 291 2.53 11.79 24.88
CA ALA A 291 1.58 12.37 25.84
C ALA A 291 0.38 11.43 26.07
N PHE A 292 -0.14 10.79 25.02
CA PHE A 292 -1.18 9.77 25.15
C PHE A 292 -0.67 8.57 25.95
N ARG A 293 0.49 8.02 25.62
CA ARG A 293 1.12 6.88 26.32
C ARG A 293 1.28 7.16 27.82
N ALA A 294 1.74 8.36 28.16
CA ALA A 294 1.96 8.77 29.55
C ALA A 294 0.66 9.04 30.32
N ALA A 295 -0.33 9.71 29.71
CA ALA A 295 -1.53 10.18 30.42
C ALA A 295 -2.73 9.22 30.36
N ARG A 296 -2.76 8.32 29.36
CA ARG A 296 -3.86 7.38 29.10
C ARG A 296 -3.35 5.95 29.00
N GLY A 297 -2.39 5.70 28.10
CA GLY A 297 -1.86 4.38 27.82
C GLY A 297 -2.87 3.41 27.19
N LYS A 298 -2.40 2.19 26.94
CA LYS A 298 -3.15 1.09 26.31
C LYS A 298 -4.51 0.84 26.96
N GLY A 299 -5.52 0.62 26.12
CA GLY A 299 -6.87 0.21 26.51
C GLY A 299 -7.76 1.33 27.05
N ASN A 300 -7.23 2.55 27.25
CA ASN A 300 -7.98 3.68 27.77
C ASN A 300 -8.40 4.62 26.64
N PRO A 301 -9.70 4.78 26.36
CA PRO A 301 -10.16 5.64 25.27
C PRO A 301 -10.01 7.13 25.59
N ALA A 302 -9.82 7.95 24.56
CA ALA A 302 -9.91 9.41 24.62
C ALA A 302 -10.82 9.94 23.50
N ASN A 303 -11.44 11.10 23.73
CA ASN A 303 -12.26 11.75 22.71
C ASN A 303 -11.39 12.36 21.62
N VAL A 304 -11.92 12.39 20.40
CA VAL A 304 -11.28 12.95 19.22
C VAL A 304 -12.18 14.00 18.59
N THR A 305 -11.55 15.11 18.18
CA THR A 305 -12.13 16.12 17.31
C THR A 305 -11.32 16.27 16.03
N PHE A 306 -11.89 16.89 15.02
CA PHE A 306 -11.25 17.12 13.73
C PHE A 306 -11.20 18.61 13.41
N ALA A 307 -10.02 19.14 13.16
CA ALA A 307 -9.80 20.55 12.87
C ALA A 307 -9.48 20.77 11.38
N PRO A 308 -10.08 21.75 10.70
CA PRO A 308 -9.90 21.93 9.26
C PRO A 308 -8.49 22.41 8.90
N ILE A 309 -7.96 21.95 7.76
CA ILE A 309 -6.67 22.35 7.19
C ILE A 309 -6.89 23.13 5.89
N ASP A 310 -6.21 24.26 5.71
CA ASP A 310 -6.25 25.01 4.46
C ASP A 310 -5.39 24.33 3.39
N THR A 311 -6.03 23.60 2.47
CA THR A 311 -5.32 22.91 1.37
C THR A 311 -4.99 23.83 0.18
N SER A 312 -5.18 25.15 0.30
CA SER A 312 -4.84 26.11 -0.76
C SER A 312 -3.41 26.66 -0.65
N VAL A 313 -2.73 26.41 0.47
CA VAL A 313 -1.33 26.80 0.70
C VAL A 313 -0.36 25.67 0.39
N ASN A 314 0.94 25.94 0.42
CA ASN A 314 1.96 24.92 0.20
C ASN A 314 1.99 23.85 1.30
N GLY A 315 2.63 22.72 0.99
CA GLY A 315 2.69 21.56 1.87
C GLY A 315 3.26 21.89 3.25
N LYS A 316 4.38 22.61 3.28
CA LYS A 316 4.98 23.07 4.55
C LYS A 316 3.97 23.80 5.45
N SER A 317 3.16 24.69 4.88
CA SER A 317 2.17 25.46 5.64
C SER A 317 0.96 24.62 6.06
N GLN A 318 0.64 23.56 5.31
CA GLN A 318 -0.40 22.60 5.69
C GLN A 318 0.04 21.78 6.92
N ASN A 319 1.26 21.24 6.90
CA ASN A 319 1.81 20.46 8.01
C ASN A 319 2.08 21.35 9.25
N GLU A 320 2.44 22.64 9.06
CA GLU A 320 2.47 23.63 10.15
C GLU A 320 1.10 23.84 10.83
N GLN A 321 0.01 23.86 10.06
CA GLN A 321 -1.34 23.93 10.61
C GLN A 321 -1.73 22.63 11.31
N ALA A 322 -1.40 21.48 10.71
CA ALA A 322 -1.72 20.16 11.22
C ALA A 322 -1.12 19.94 12.61
N ARG A 323 0.16 20.20 12.81
CA ARG A 323 0.80 20.19 14.14
C ARG A 323 0.19 21.16 15.14
N ALA A 324 -0.21 22.36 14.69
CA ALA A 324 -0.77 23.36 15.59
C ALA A 324 -2.18 23.03 16.07
N LEU A 325 -2.94 22.27 15.28
CA LEU A 325 -4.36 21.98 15.49
C LEU A 325 -4.64 20.52 15.88
N GLY A 326 -3.73 19.60 15.56
CA GLY A 326 -3.87 18.17 15.70
C GLY A 326 -2.95 17.55 16.76
N THR A 327 -2.93 16.22 16.77
CA THR A 327 -2.01 15.42 17.58
C THR A 327 -0.88 14.87 16.72
N GLU A 328 0.37 15.08 17.16
CA GLU A 328 1.57 14.49 16.57
C GLU A 328 1.67 13.01 16.95
N MET A 329 1.46 12.13 15.99
CA MET A 329 1.63 10.69 16.11
C MET A 329 3.06 10.28 15.71
N SER A 330 3.42 9.00 15.89
CA SER A 330 4.78 8.51 15.67
C SER A 330 4.87 7.63 14.43
N ARG A 331 4.97 8.26 13.25
CA ARG A 331 5.03 7.59 11.93
C ARG A 331 3.79 6.74 11.67
N VAL A 332 2.69 7.42 11.32
CA VAL A 332 1.41 6.76 10.98
C VAL A 332 1.59 6.08 9.63
N GLU A 333 1.71 4.76 9.67
CA GLU A 333 1.67 3.92 8.47
C GLU A 333 0.20 3.56 8.18
N ASP A 334 -0.05 2.38 7.63
CA ASP A 334 -1.32 1.95 7.10
C ASP A 334 -2.48 1.89 8.13
N GLY A 335 -3.69 1.86 7.60
CA GLY A 335 -4.91 1.60 8.33
C GLY A 335 -6.00 0.94 7.49
N ALA A 336 -7.03 0.44 8.15
CA ALA A 336 -8.17 -0.19 7.50
C ALA A 336 -9.46 0.03 8.29
N PHE A 337 -10.57 0.21 7.57
CA PHE A 337 -11.90 0.21 8.17
C PHE A 337 -12.36 -1.21 8.43
N ASP A 338 -13.04 -1.44 9.56
CA ASP A 338 -13.63 -2.73 9.86
C ASP A 338 -14.87 -2.98 8.98
N PRO A 339 -14.86 -3.99 8.09
CA PRO A 339 -15.98 -4.27 7.20
C PRO A 339 -17.23 -4.74 7.96
N MET A 340 -17.06 -5.25 9.19
CA MET A 340 -18.14 -5.70 10.07
C MET A 340 -18.64 -4.59 11.01
N ASN A 341 -17.84 -3.53 11.21
CA ASN A 341 -18.21 -2.35 11.98
C ASN A 341 -17.70 -1.06 11.32
N PRO A 342 -18.46 -0.47 10.37
CA PRO A 342 -18.05 0.70 9.57
C PRO A 342 -17.65 1.96 10.34
N ASN A 343 -17.95 2.04 11.64
CA ASN A 343 -17.53 3.17 12.48
C ASN A 343 -16.12 2.99 13.06
N ASP A 344 -15.53 1.79 12.96
CA ASP A 344 -14.20 1.50 13.47
C ASP A 344 -13.17 1.56 12.36
N TYR A 345 -12.16 2.38 12.57
CA TYR A 345 -10.96 2.51 11.75
C TYR A 345 -9.76 2.10 12.60
N TYR A 346 -8.93 1.21 12.07
CA TYR A 346 -7.70 0.75 12.69
C TYR A 346 -6.53 1.34 11.92
N PHE A 347 -5.45 1.68 12.61
CA PHE A 347 -4.21 2.12 11.98
C PHE A 347 -3.04 1.81 12.90
N VAL A 348 -1.84 1.76 12.35
CA VAL A 348 -0.63 1.58 13.16
C VAL A 348 0.24 2.82 13.17
N THR A 349 1.08 2.89 14.18
CA THR A 349 2.25 3.75 14.17
C THR A 349 3.45 2.82 14.16
N THR A 350 4.35 2.92 13.17
CA THR A 350 5.49 1.97 13.06
C THR A 350 6.46 2.11 14.22
N GLU A 351 6.51 3.26 14.89
CA GLU A 351 7.31 3.43 16.09
C GLU A 351 6.58 4.14 17.22
N SER A 352 7.27 4.27 18.34
CA SER A 352 6.70 4.77 19.60
C SER A 352 7.37 6.04 20.09
N ASN A 353 8.19 6.65 19.22
CA ASN A 353 9.10 7.74 19.56
C ASN A 353 9.85 7.44 20.87
N LYS A 354 10.49 6.26 20.88
CA LYS A 354 11.36 5.75 21.94
C LYS A 354 10.65 5.48 23.28
N ASP A 355 9.37 5.11 23.28
CA ASP A 355 8.72 4.64 24.50
C ASP A 355 9.45 3.41 25.06
N ALA A 356 9.67 3.40 26.38
CA ALA A 356 10.51 2.38 27.02
C ALA A 356 9.92 0.96 26.96
N LYS A 357 8.59 0.81 26.87
CA LYS A 357 7.94 -0.50 26.75
C LYS A 357 8.02 -1.01 25.32
N ALA A 358 7.73 -0.13 24.36
CA ALA A 358 7.78 -0.45 22.94
C ALA A 358 9.20 -0.67 22.42
N THR A 359 10.22 -0.08 23.05
CA THR A 359 11.64 -0.29 22.71
C THR A 359 12.34 -1.34 23.58
N ALA A 360 11.62 -1.97 24.51
CA ALA A 360 12.18 -3.03 25.33
C ALA A 360 12.68 -4.18 24.45
N ALA A 361 13.94 -4.59 24.65
CA ALA A 361 14.58 -5.63 23.85
C ALA A 361 13.81 -6.95 23.92
N ASN A 362 13.72 -7.64 22.79
CA ASN A 362 13.19 -9.00 22.77
C ASN A 362 14.16 -9.94 23.51
N PRO A 363 13.74 -10.64 24.59
CA PRO A 363 14.62 -11.54 25.33
C PRO A 363 15.21 -12.68 24.48
N ALA A 364 14.52 -13.09 23.40
CA ALA A 364 15.01 -14.10 22.48
C ALA A 364 16.13 -13.58 21.56
N THR A 365 16.14 -12.27 21.27
CA THR A 365 17.08 -11.60 20.36
C THR A 365 17.58 -10.26 20.95
N PRO A 366 18.23 -10.26 22.13
CA PRO A 366 18.45 -9.04 22.92
C PRO A 366 19.44 -8.03 22.30
N LYS A 367 20.09 -8.39 21.19
CA LYS A 367 21.02 -7.53 20.45
C LYS A 367 20.37 -6.80 19.27
N ILE A 368 19.18 -7.22 18.88
CA ILE A 368 18.43 -6.65 17.76
C ILE A 368 17.63 -5.46 18.31
N SER A 369 17.82 -4.29 17.72
CA SER A 369 17.05 -3.10 18.08
C SER A 369 15.59 -3.30 17.68
N ARG A 370 14.68 -2.83 18.52
CA ARG A 370 13.25 -2.98 18.31
C ARG A 370 12.51 -1.70 18.67
N ASP A 371 11.50 -1.36 17.89
CA ASP A 371 10.41 -0.48 18.33
C ASP A 371 9.09 -1.12 17.89
N GLY A 372 8.22 -1.45 18.85
CA GLY A 372 6.97 -2.14 18.58
C GLY A 372 5.81 -1.26 18.17
N GLY A 373 6.03 0.06 18.08
CA GLY A 373 5.00 0.96 17.60
C GLY A 373 3.73 0.94 18.43
N ALA A 374 2.59 0.99 17.75
CA ALA A 374 1.29 0.71 18.34
C ALA A 374 0.26 0.33 17.27
N LEU A 375 -0.78 -0.39 17.70
CA LEU A 375 -2.04 -0.53 16.96
C LEU A 375 -3.09 0.35 17.63
N TRP A 376 -3.76 1.18 16.84
CA TRP A 376 -4.80 2.11 17.29
C TRP A 376 -6.15 1.74 16.70
N ARG A 377 -7.21 2.09 17.42
CA ARG A 377 -8.58 2.10 16.88
C ARG A 377 -9.20 3.46 17.13
N LEU A 378 -9.62 4.09 16.05
CA LEU A 378 -10.50 5.25 16.02
C LEU A 378 -11.94 4.79 15.77
N ARG A 379 -12.84 5.07 16.70
CA ARG A 379 -14.27 4.75 16.60
C ARG A 379 -15.08 6.02 16.43
N PHE A 380 -15.60 6.25 15.24
CA PHE A 380 -16.51 7.35 14.94
C PHE A 380 -17.79 7.23 15.76
N THR A 381 -18.32 8.37 16.20
CA THR A 381 -19.69 8.41 16.76
C THR A 381 -20.71 7.98 15.70
N ASP A 382 -20.54 8.48 14.48
CA ASP A 382 -21.26 8.09 13.28
C ASP A 382 -20.40 8.45 12.05
N VAL A 383 -19.92 7.46 11.30
CA VAL A 383 -19.08 7.70 10.11
C VAL A 383 -19.82 8.44 8.99
N LYS A 384 -21.16 8.46 9.00
CA LYS A 384 -21.97 9.29 8.09
C LYS A 384 -21.97 10.76 8.47
N ASN A 385 -21.64 11.07 9.72
CA ASN A 385 -21.48 12.41 10.27
C ASN A 385 -20.16 12.48 11.05
N PRO A 386 -19.00 12.35 10.38
CA PRO A 386 -17.73 12.10 11.07
C PRO A 386 -17.27 13.28 11.94
N LEU A 387 -17.76 14.50 11.65
CA LEU A 387 -17.51 15.70 12.45
C LEU A 387 -18.26 15.71 13.80
N ALA A 388 -19.12 14.73 14.06
CA ALA A 388 -19.64 14.49 15.42
C ALA A 388 -18.53 14.03 16.40
N GLY A 389 -17.33 13.75 15.89
CA GLY A 389 -16.20 13.30 16.67
C GLY A 389 -16.13 11.78 16.80
N ALA A 390 -15.07 11.33 17.44
CA ALA A 390 -14.75 9.92 17.58
C ALA A 390 -14.15 9.64 18.97
N THR A 391 -13.86 8.38 19.24
CA THR A 391 -13.05 7.95 20.38
C THR A 391 -11.85 7.16 19.86
N ILE A 392 -10.65 7.45 20.33
CA ILE A 392 -9.43 6.71 19.98
C ILE A 392 -8.98 5.83 21.15
N THR A 393 -8.49 4.62 20.85
CA THR A 393 -7.94 3.68 21.83
C THR A 393 -6.67 3.05 21.28
N MET A 394 -5.57 3.10 22.03
CA MET A 394 -4.39 2.28 21.77
C MET A 394 -4.68 0.84 22.18
N LEU A 395 -4.65 -0.09 21.22
CA LEU A 395 -4.94 -1.51 21.41
C LEU A 395 -3.68 -2.32 21.72
N LEU A 396 -2.59 -2.01 21.02
CA LEU A 396 -1.25 -2.55 21.30
C LEU A 396 -0.30 -1.40 21.60
N ASP A 397 0.52 -1.52 22.65
CA ASP A 397 1.55 -0.53 23.02
C ASP A 397 2.97 -0.99 22.68
N GLY A 398 3.10 -2.04 21.86
CA GLY A 398 4.38 -2.59 21.41
C GLY A 398 5.09 -3.44 22.47
N SER A 399 4.42 -3.75 23.59
CA SER A 399 4.96 -4.55 24.69
C SER A 399 4.44 -5.99 24.71
N GLU A 400 3.42 -6.28 23.91
CA GLU A 400 2.76 -7.56 23.82
C GLU A 400 3.61 -8.57 23.06
N ALA A 401 3.58 -9.84 23.49
CA ALA A 401 4.06 -10.92 22.63
C ALA A 401 3.23 -10.94 21.32
N PRO A 402 3.84 -11.15 20.15
CA PRO A 402 5.20 -11.66 19.92
C PRO A 402 6.28 -10.57 19.79
N LEU A 403 6.09 -9.41 20.42
CA LEU A 403 6.92 -8.21 20.40
C LEU A 403 7.11 -7.73 18.98
N LEU A 404 6.11 -6.98 18.49
CA LEU A 404 6.16 -6.37 17.16
C LEU A 404 7.44 -5.54 17.00
N ASN A 405 7.90 -5.42 15.76
CA ASN A 405 8.97 -4.53 15.38
C ASN A 405 8.56 -3.82 14.11
N LYS A 406 8.34 -2.51 14.20
CA LYS A 406 7.97 -1.66 13.09
C LYS A 406 6.72 -2.15 12.33
N PRO A 407 5.55 -2.19 13.00
CA PRO A 407 4.30 -2.54 12.34
C PRO A 407 3.97 -1.51 11.26
N ASP A 408 3.58 -1.99 10.09
CA ASP A 408 3.42 -1.19 8.88
C ASP A 408 2.05 -1.48 8.25
N ASN A 409 2.00 -2.09 7.07
CA ASN A 409 0.73 -2.36 6.39
C ASN A 409 -0.25 -3.21 7.19
N ILE A 410 -1.54 -2.87 7.09
CA ILE A 410 -2.61 -3.62 7.76
C ILE A 410 -3.83 -3.84 6.87
N ASP A 411 -4.60 -4.87 7.18
CA ASP A 411 -5.97 -5.01 6.70
C ASP A 411 -6.87 -5.57 7.80
N VAL A 412 -8.16 -5.24 7.75
CA VAL A 412 -9.18 -5.77 8.68
C VAL A 412 -10.06 -6.76 7.94
N ASP A 413 -9.95 -8.03 8.31
CA ASP A 413 -10.66 -9.10 7.63
C ASP A 413 -12.11 -9.26 8.11
N THR A 414 -12.89 -9.99 7.33
CA THR A 414 -14.27 -10.34 7.68
C THR A 414 -14.39 -11.41 8.78
N ALA A 415 -13.28 -11.99 9.23
CA ALA A 415 -13.22 -12.96 10.33
C ALA A 415 -13.00 -12.29 11.71
N GLY A 416 -12.82 -10.97 11.74
CA GLY A 416 -12.65 -10.19 12.97
C GLY A 416 -11.20 -10.11 13.44
N ASN A 417 -10.25 -10.08 12.50
CA ASN A 417 -8.83 -9.91 12.76
C ASN A 417 -8.28 -8.67 12.05
N VAL A 418 -7.33 -8.00 12.68
CA VAL A 418 -6.41 -7.06 12.02
C VAL A 418 -5.15 -7.83 11.67
N LEU A 419 -4.83 -7.93 10.39
CA LEU A 419 -3.57 -8.47 9.91
C LEU A 419 -2.57 -7.31 9.84
N ILE A 420 -1.35 -7.54 10.30
CA ILE A 420 -0.32 -6.52 10.48
C ILE A 420 0.98 -7.06 9.88
N GLN A 421 1.57 -6.29 8.98
CA GLN A 421 2.85 -6.54 8.36
C GLN A 421 3.95 -5.78 9.13
N GLU A 422 5.19 -6.24 9.06
CA GLU A 422 6.34 -5.56 9.67
C GLU A 422 7.30 -5.08 8.57
N ASP A 423 7.73 -3.81 8.68
CA ASP A 423 8.88 -3.23 7.97
C ASP A 423 9.95 -2.82 9.00
N PRO A 424 10.86 -3.72 9.40
CA PRO A 424 11.92 -3.38 10.34
C PRO A 424 13.01 -2.46 9.73
N GLY A 425 12.95 -2.16 8.43
CA GLY A 425 14.02 -1.59 7.62
C GLY A 425 15.30 -2.42 7.70
N ASN A 426 16.45 -1.78 7.49
CA ASN A 426 17.81 -2.35 7.53
C ASN A 426 18.26 -2.88 8.91
N ASN A 427 17.52 -3.83 9.47
CA ASN A 427 17.56 -4.34 10.84
C ASN A 427 17.66 -5.87 10.81
N ASP A 428 18.37 -6.47 11.76
CA ASP A 428 18.63 -7.92 11.78
C ASP A 428 17.37 -8.75 12.19
N HIS A 429 16.25 -8.09 12.49
CA HIS A 429 14.95 -8.73 12.79
C HIS A 429 14.32 -9.28 11.51
N ILE A 430 13.84 -10.53 11.58
CA ILE A 430 13.13 -11.15 10.46
C ILE A 430 11.68 -10.66 10.45
N ALA A 431 11.29 -9.92 9.41
CA ALA A 431 9.94 -9.39 9.24
C ALA A 431 8.86 -10.49 9.21
N ARG A 432 7.66 -10.16 9.66
CA ARG A 432 6.54 -11.10 9.87
C ARG A 432 5.21 -10.52 9.42
N VAL A 433 4.29 -11.44 9.12
CA VAL A 433 2.85 -11.15 9.11
C VAL A 433 2.25 -11.66 10.41
N VAL A 434 1.66 -10.75 11.17
CA VAL A 434 1.05 -10.98 12.48
C VAL A 434 -0.45 -10.71 12.39
N SER A 435 -1.23 -11.34 13.26
CA SER A 435 -2.67 -11.11 13.35
C SER A 435 -3.07 -10.77 14.79
N TYR A 436 -3.92 -9.76 14.93
CA TYR A 436 -4.58 -9.34 16.16
C TYR A 436 -6.07 -9.64 16.07
N ARG A 437 -6.60 -10.44 17.00
CA ARG A 437 -8.03 -10.77 17.04
C ARG A 437 -8.81 -9.70 17.80
N ILE A 438 -9.75 -9.06 17.13
CA ILE A 438 -10.49 -7.90 17.65
C ILE A 438 -11.30 -8.25 18.91
N SER A 439 -11.83 -9.47 19.00
CA SER A 439 -12.76 -9.86 20.07
C SER A 439 -12.13 -10.02 21.45
N ASP A 440 -10.85 -10.39 21.53
CA ASP A 440 -10.17 -10.66 22.80
C ASP A 440 -8.71 -10.17 22.86
N GLY A 441 -8.21 -9.55 21.81
CA GLY A 441 -6.88 -8.97 21.74
C GLY A 441 -5.74 -9.98 21.67
N LYS A 442 -6.03 -11.25 21.35
CA LYS A 442 -4.97 -12.24 21.11
C LYS A 442 -4.16 -11.90 19.87
N VAL A 443 -2.86 -12.13 19.93
CA VAL A 443 -1.92 -11.88 18.84
C VAL A 443 -1.19 -13.17 18.46
N GLY A 444 -1.02 -13.44 17.17
CA GLY A 444 -0.30 -14.62 16.66
C GLY A 444 0.39 -14.35 15.32
N THR A 445 1.48 -15.06 15.06
CA THR A 445 2.25 -14.90 13.81
C THR A 445 1.73 -15.87 12.74
N LEU A 446 1.38 -15.34 11.57
CA LEU A 446 0.88 -16.11 10.43
C LEU A 446 2.04 -16.65 9.58
N ALA A 447 2.94 -15.76 9.17
CA ALA A 447 4.05 -16.03 8.27
C ALA A 447 5.26 -15.15 8.62
N LYS A 448 6.43 -15.49 8.06
CA LYS A 448 7.65 -14.70 8.19
C LYS A 448 8.52 -14.80 6.95
N PHE A 449 9.48 -13.89 6.82
CA PHE A 449 10.59 -14.06 5.88
C PHE A 449 11.46 -15.26 6.28
N ALA A 450 12.00 -15.96 5.27
CA ALA A 450 12.75 -17.19 5.47
C ALA A 450 14.19 -16.89 5.92
N ASP A 451 14.57 -17.39 7.09
CA ASP A 451 15.87 -17.09 7.72
C ASP A 451 17.07 -17.34 6.77
N LYS A 452 16.98 -18.34 5.89
CA LYS A 452 18.05 -18.67 4.92
C LYS A 452 18.40 -17.51 3.97
N TYR A 453 17.47 -16.60 3.73
CA TYR A 453 17.63 -15.46 2.82
C TYR A 453 17.84 -14.14 3.58
N PHE A 454 17.28 -14.00 4.79
CA PHE A 454 17.22 -12.70 5.48
C PHE A 454 17.95 -12.64 6.82
N ALA A 455 18.32 -13.79 7.42
CA ALA A 455 19.14 -13.77 8.62
C ALA A 455 20.61 -13.41 8.29
N PRO A 456 21.19 -12.38 8.93
CA PRO A 456 22.58 -12.01 8.69
C PRO A 456 23.55 -13.19 8.84
N GLY A 457 24.38 -13.41 7.82
CA GLY A 457 25.34 -14.51 7.77
C GLY A 457 24.78 -15.84 7.25
N ALA A 458 23.51 -15.90 6.84
CA ALA A 458 22.97 -17.07 6.15
C ALA A 458 23.72 -17.35 4.83
N ALA A 459 23.81 -18.63 4.46
CA ALA A 459 24.55 -19.05 3.26
C ALA A 459 23.93 -18.52 1.95
N GLN A 460 22.63 -18.23 1.95
CA GLN A 460 21.88 -17.69 0.82
C GLN A 460 21.40 -16.25 1.10
N PHE A 461 22.12 -15.51 1.94
CA PHE A 461 21.73 -14.16 2.34
C PHE A 461 21.52 -13.24 1.13
N ILE A 462 20.37 -12.56 1.10
CA ILE A 462 19.95 -11.59 0.10
C ILE A 462 20.16 -10.18 0.64
N THR A 463 19.44 -9.85 1.71
CA THR A 463 19.48 -8.56 2.41
C THR A 463 18.90 -8.72 3.83
N LYS A 464 18.97 -7.66 4.63
CA LYS A 464 18.30 -7.53 5.94
C LYS A 464 17.35 -6.33 5.96
N ASP A 465 16.92 -5.94 4.77
CA ASP A 465 16.12 -4.78 4.45
C ASP A 465 14.94 -5.32 3.63
N GLU A 466 14.19 -6.19 4.31
CA GLU A 466 13.02 -6.86 3.80
C GLU A 466 11.79 -6.44 4.59
N GLU A 467 10.69 -6.28 3.87
CA GLU A 467 9.41 -5.92 4.45
C GLU A 467 8.31 -6.69 3.75
N SER A 468 7.32 -7.12 4.52
CA SER A 468 6.06 -7.54 3.91
C SER A 468 5.26 -6.26 3.73
N SER A 469 4.77 -6.01 2.53
CA SER A 469 3.94 -4.84 2.24
C SER A 469 2.64 -5.27 1.56
N GLY A 470 1.64 -4.37 1.58
CA GLY A 470 0.33 -4.53 0.97
C GLY A 470 -0.41 -5.81 1.35
N ILE A 471 -1.58 -5.72 2.00
CA ILE A 471 -2.39 -6.91 2.30
C ILE A 471 -3.87 -6.65 2.06
N THR A 472 -4.57 -7.62 1.49
CA THR A 472 -6.01 -7.51 1.22
C THR A 472 -6.73 -8.84 1.41
N ASP A 473 -7.80 -8.83 2.20
CA ASP A 473 -8.77 -9.91 2.36
C ASP A 473 -9.53 -10.13 1.04
N VAL A 474 -9.21 -11.21 0.34
CA VAL A 474 -9.89 -11.67 -0.88
C VAL A 474 -10.77 -12.89 -0.62
N THR A 475 -11.07 -13.16 0.65
CA THR A 475 -11.80 -14.34 1.09
C THR A 475 -13.16 -14.45 0.42
N SER A 476 -13.89 -13.33 0.33
CA SER A 476 -15.22 -13.29 -0.29
C SER A 476 -15.19 -13.60 -1.79
N PHE A 477 -14.04 -13.40 -2.46
CA PHE A 477 -13.88 -13.63 -3.89
C PHE A 477 -13.42 -15.05 -4.20
N LEU A 478 -12.57 -15.63 -3.35
CA LEU A 478 -11.92 -16.93 -3.61
C LEU A 478 -12.59 -18.13 -2.93
N ARG A 479 -13.47 -17.92 -1.94
CA ARG A 479 -14.20 -19.01 -1.29
C ARG A 479 -15.00 -19.83 -2.30
N LYS A 480 -14.78 -21.15 -2.29
CA LYS A 480 -15.42 -22.11 -3.23
C LYS A 480 -16.84 -22.52 -2.86
N GLY A 481 -17.41 -21.95 -1.79
CA GLY A 481 -18.76 -22.21 -1.31
C GLY A 481 -18.85 -22.15 0.22
N THR A 482 -20.03 -22.46 0.78
CA THR A 482 -20.28 -22.35 2.23
C THR A 482 -19.48 -23.33 3.09
N SER A 483 -19.01 -24.44 2.51
CA SER A 483 -18.14 -25.42 3.18
C SER A 483 -16.68 -24.99 3.24
N ASP A 484 -16.27 -24.03 2.40
CA ASP A 484 -14.92 -23.47 2.42
C ASP A 484 -14.83 -22.48 3.58
N LYS A 485 -14.07 -22.86 4.62
CA LYS A 485 -13.87 -22.05 5.83
C LYS A 485 -12.55 -21.30 5.83
N ASN A 486 -11.79 -21.41 4.75
CA ASN A 486 -10.52 -20.72 4.65
C ASN A 486 -10.74 -19.21 4.56
N SER A 487 -9.71 -18.49 4.99
CA SER A 487 -9.52 -17.06 4.71
C SER A 487 -8.36 -16.92 3.73
N TYR A 488 -8.50 -16.02 2.77
CA TYR A 488 -7.59 -15.85 1.64
C TYR A 488 -7.13 -14.40 1.58
N TYR A 489 -5.82 -14.20 1.47
CA TYR A 489 -5.22 -12.87 1.40
C TYR A 489 -4.28 -12.80 0.21
N VAL A 490 -4.36 -11.70 -0.52
CA VAL A 490 -3.26 -11.30 -1.40
C VAL A 490 -2.37 -10.39 -0.58
N LEU A 491 -1.07 -10.66 -0.62
CA LEU A 491 -0.06 -9.83 0.01
C LEU A 491 1.23 -9.85 -0.79
N ASP A 492 2.12 -8.90 -0.56
CA ASP A 492 3.45 -8.94 -1.16
C ASP A 492 4.58 -8.80 -0.15
N ALA A 493 5.78 -8.85 -0.71
CA ALA A 493 7.05 -8.69 -0.04
C ALA A 493 7.90 -7.77 -0.91
N GLN A 494 8.39 -6.70 -0.30
CA GLN A 494 9.41 -5.83 -0.86
C GLN A 494 10.78 -6.25 -0.31
N VAL A 495 11.77 -6.32 -1.22
CA VAL A 495 13.13 -6.77 -0.90
C VAL A 495 14.13 -5.79 -1.48
N HIS A 496 14.72 -4.98 -0.61
CA HIS A 496 15.71 -3.97 -0.96
C HIS A 496 17.07 -4.61 -1.22
N ALA A 497 17.20 -5.13 -2.43
CA ALA A 497 18.43 -5.68 -2.97
C ALA A 497 18.44 -5.55 -4.50
N SER A 498 19.64 -5.61 -5.09
CA SER A 498 19.76 -5.61 -6.55
C SER A 498 18.93 -6.75 -7.16
N PRO A 499 18.34 -6.59 -8.36
CA PRO A 499 17.50 -7.63 -8.96
C PRO A 499 18.21 -8.98 -9.07
N ALA A 500 19.52 -8.97 -9.34
CA ALA A 500 20.35 -10.17 -9.40
C ALA A 500 20.45 -10.90 -8.05
N SER A 501 20.58 -10.17 -6.94
CA SER A 501 20.61 -10.73 -5.59
C SER A 501 19.26 -11.28 -5.17
N SER A 502 18.19 -10.61 -5.59
CA SER A 502 16.81 -11.00 -5.30
C SER A 502 16.38 -12.27 -6.04
N ARG A 503 17.03 -12.62 -7.16
CA ARG A 503 16.72 -13.81 -7.99
C ARG A 503 17.77 -14.90 -7.91
N LEU A 504 17.98 -15.44 -6.71
CA LEU A 504 18.94 -16.54 -6.49
C LEU A 504 18.62 -17.80 -7.32
N ASP A 505 17.35 -17.99 -7.69
CA ASP A 505 16.90 -19.06 -8.60
C ASP A 505 17.48 -18.91 -10.02
N LEU A 506 17.94 -17.71 -10.40
CA LEU A 506 18.51 -17.41 -11.72
C LEU A 506 20.04 -17.23 -11.70
N ALA A 507 20.70 -17.32 -10.55
CA ALA A 507 22.13 -17.01 -10.40
C ALA A 507 23.06 -17.82 -11.33
N GLY A 508 22.62 -18.99 -11.82
CA GLY A 508 23.35 -19.82 -12.78
C GLY A 508 23.18 -19.43 -14.26
N ASN A 509 22.37 -18.41 -14.57
CA ASN A 509 22.01 -18.01 -15.94
C ASN A 509 22.27 -16.51 -16.15
N ALA A 510 23.43 -16.18 -16.73
CA ALA A 510 23.87 -14.79 -16.93
C ALA A 510 22.91 -13.97 -17.81
N ASP A 511 22.32 -14.57 -18.84
CA ASP A 511 21.37 -13.88 -19.72
C ASP A 511 20.07 -13.57 -18.98
N ALA A 512 19.58 -14.50 -18.15
CA ALA A 512 18.41 -14.27 -17.31
C ALA A 512 18.67 -13.18 -16.28
N VAL A 513 19.84 -13.16 -15.64
CA VAL A 513 20.24 -12.12 -14.68
C VAL A 513 20.34 -10.75 -15.35
N ALA A 514 20.93 -10.67 -16.54
CA ALA A 514 21.01 -9.42 -17.30
C ALA A 514 19.63 -8.86 -17.67
N ALA A 515 18.64 -9.73 -17.89
CA ALA A 515 17.28 -9.33 -18.20
C ALA A 515 16.52 -8.73 -16.99
N LEU A 516 17.06 -8.79 -15.76
CA LEU A 516 16.39 -8.29 -14.56
C LEU A 516 16.57 -6.80 -14.30
N GLU A 517 17.41 -6.09 -15.06
CA GLU A 517 17.78 -4.70 -14.75
C GLU A 517 16.56 -3.77 -14.64
N SER A 518 15.54 -3.95 -15.49
CA SER A 518 14.30 -3.16 -15.45
C SER A 518 13.32 -3.55 -14.33
N ALA A 519 13.61 -4.60 -13.56
CA ALA A 519 12.86 -4.92 -12.35
C ALA A 519 13.24 -4.01 -11.18
N ILE A 520 14.36 -3.28 -11.25
CA ILE A 520 14.83 -2.29 -10.26
C ILE A 520 15.29 -2.91 -8.94
N GLU A 521 14.44 -3.66 -8.22
CA GLU A 521 14.76 -4.37 -6.98
C GLU A 521 13.99 -5.70 -6.89
N GLY A 522 13.99 -6.33 -5.71
CA GLY A 522 13.28 -7.57 -5.46
C GLY A 522 11.83 -7.36 -5.02
N GLY A 523 11.02 -8.40 -5.22
CA GLY A 523 9.70 -8.49 -4.64
C GLY A 523 8.97 -9.78 -5.03
N GLN A 524 7.96 -10.16 -4.25
CA GLN A 524 7.10 -11.30 -4.53
C GLN A 524 5.66 -11.03 -4.13
N LEU A 525 4.72 -11.43 -4.99
CA LEU A 525 3.30 -11.44 -4.69
C LEU A 525 2.87 -12.83 -4.23
N TYR A 526 2.02 -12.91 -3.22
CA TYR A 526 1.55 -14.16 -2.63
C TYR A 526 0.03 -14.24 -2.55
N LEU A 527 -0.47 -15.48 -2.63
CA LEU A 527 -1.77 -15.86 -2.08
C LEU A 527 -1.52 -16.61 -0.77
N MET A 528 -1.87 -15.98 0.35
CA MET A 528 -1.90 -16.62 1.66
C MET A 528 -3.27 -17.26 1.91
N THR A 529 -3.28 -18.45 2.49
CA THR A 529 -4.50 -19.12 2.96
C THR A 529 -4.37 -19.44 4.43
N VAL A 530 -5.39 -19.11 5.22
CA VAL A 530 -5.51 -19.48 6.64
C VAL A 530 -6.71 -20.41 6.79
N ALA A 531 -6.44 -21.67 7.12
CA ALA A 531 -7.46 -22.71 7.25
C ALA A 531 -7.99 -22.89 8.68
N ASP A 532 -7.22 -22.48 9.69
CA ASP A 532 -7.56 -22.66 11.10
C ASP A 532 -7.09 -21.49 11.96
N TRP A 533 -8.01 -20.59 12.29
CA TRP A 533 -7.74 -19.47 13.19
C TRP A 533 -7.49 -19.88 14.64
N ALA A 534 -7.99 -21.02 15.10
CA ALA A 534 -7.74 -21.46 16.47
C ALA A 534 -6.25 -21.77 16.67
N ALA A 535 -5.62 -22.40 15.68
CA ALA A 535 -4.20 -22.71 15.69
C ALA A 535 -3.27 -21.48 15.75
N ILE A 536 -3.73 -20.32 15.26
CA ILE A 536 -2.95 -19.06 15.31
C ILE A 536 -2.83 -18.53 16.74
N TYR A 537 -3.91 -18.67 17.52
CA TYR A 537 -4.08 -17.96 18.79
C TYR A 537 -3.96 -18.83 20.04
N GLY A 538 -3.82 -20.16 19.88
CA GLY A 538 -3.81 -21.13 20.97
C GLY A 538 -5.20 -21.39 21.51
#